data_AF-A0A6J5UD67-F1
#
_entry.id   AF-A0A6J5UD67-F1
#
_cell.length_a   1.000
_cell.length_b   1.000
_cell.length_c   1.000
_cell.angle_alpha   90.00
_cell.angle_beta   90.00
_cell.angle_gamma   90.00
#
_symmetry.space_group_name_H-M   'P 1'
#
loop_
_entity.id
_entity.type
_entity.pdbx_description
1 polymer ?
#
loop_
_entity_poly.entity_id
_entity_poly.type
_entity_poly.pdbx_seq_one_letter_code
_entity_poly.pdbx_strand_id
1 'polypeptide(L)'
;MDLAISGCNGSLHCYDYIIPYQEKSASFDFTSGATFSELHIGRNVRPEEVRVISELPQEALMVEEFARLVKGIMKFGHRPDSKWPEISRNTQVILDAVKKSIDLGCKPVKL
;
A
#
# COMPACT_ATOMS: atom_id res chain seq x y z
N MET A 1 5.49 -5.49 -8.33
CA MET A 1 6.15 -4.25 -7.90
C MET A 1 6.25 -4.35 -6.41
N ASP A 2 7.42 -4.05 -5.89
CA ASP A 2 7.78 -4.34 -4.52
C ASP A 2 7.42 -3.19 -3.57
N LEU A 3 6.86 -3.52 -2.40
CA LEU A 3 6.59 -2.58 -1.32
C LEU A 3 7.32 -3.03 -0.05
N ALA A 4 8.34 -2.27 0.33
CA ALA A 4 9.05 -2.44 1.60
C ALA A 4 8.79 -1.25 2.52
N ILE A 5 8.35 -1.51 3.74
CA ILE A 5 8.11 -0.51 4.78
C ILE A 5 8.97 -0.87 5.98
N SER A 6 9.71 0.10 6.50
CA SER A 6 10.51 -0.06 7.73
C SER A 6 10.07 0.97 8.76
N GLY A 7 9.70 0.49 9.93
CA GLY A 7 9.37 1.29 11.11
C GLY A 7 10.34 1.06 12.25
N CYS A 8 10.12 1.75 13.36
CA CYS A 8 11.01 1.67 14.53
C CYS A 8 11.06 0.28 15.20
N ASN A 9 9.98 -0.52 15.07
CA ASN A 9 9.86 -1.82 15.75
C ASN A 9 9.74 -3.00 14.79
N GLY A 10 9.78 -2.77 13.48
CA GLY A 10 9.56 -3.84 12.51
C GLY A 10 9.56 -3.38 11.07
N SER A 11 9.46 -4.36 10.17
CA SER A 11 9.44 -4.17 8.73
C SER A 11 8.37 -5.04 8.08
N LEU A 12 7.83 -4.57 6.96
CA LEU A 12 6.90 -5.28 6.11
C LEU A 12 7.45 -5.30 4.68
N HIS A 13 7.27 -6.41 3.98
CA HIS A 13 7.70 -6.58 2.60
C HIS A 13 6.64 -7.33 1.78
N CYS A 14 6.13 -6.72 0.72
CA CYS A 14 5.16 -7.31 -0.21
C CYS A 14 5.68 -7.22 -1.64
N TYR A 15 6.04 -8.38 -2.22
CA TYR A 15 6.71 -8.47 -3.52
C TYR A 15 5.77 -8.22 -4.72
N ASP A 16 4.49 -8.51 -4.54
CA ASP A 16 3.43 -8.52 -5.55
C ASP A 16 2.33 -7.49 -5.27
N TYR A 17 2.70 -6.36 -4.64
CA TYR A 17 1.76 -5.36 -4.11
C TYR A 17 0.70 -4.83 -5.09
N ILE A 18 1.04 -4.58 -6.37
CA ILE A 18 0.06 -4.06 -7.35
C ILE A 18 -0.86 -5.19 -7.88
N ILE A 19 -0.28 -6.33 -8.23
CA ILE A 19 -1.00 -7.47 -8.81
C ILE A 19 -0.53 -8.71 -8.05
N PRO A 20 -1.38 -9.25 -7.15
CA PRO A 20 -1.04 -10.45 -6.40
C PRO A 20 -0.71 -11.62 -7.32
N TYR A 21 0.22 -12.49 -6.91
CA TYR A 21 0.55 -13.70 -7.66
C TYR A 21 -0.64 -14.67 -7.77
N GLN A 22 -1.56 -14.64 -6.81
CA GLN A 22 -2.79 -15.43 -6.81
C GLN A 22 -3.98 -14.52 -6.59
N GLU A 23 -4.99 -14.61 -7.44
CA GLU A 23 -6.19 -13.76 -7.34
C GLU A 23 -6.97 -13.96 -6.03
N LYS A 24 -6.94 -15.20 -5.49
CA LYS A 24 -7.68 -15.58 -4.28
C LYS A 24 -6.91 -15.38 -2.98
N SER A 25 -5.69 -14.85 -3.03
CA SER A 25 -4.94 -14.54 -1.82
C SER A 25 -3.77 -13.60 -2.08
N ALA A 26 -3.50 -12.70 -1.15
CA ALA A 26 -2.27 -11.91 -1.10
C ALA A 26 -1.43 -12.30 0.11
N SER A 27 -0.11 -12.17 0.03
CA SER A 27 0.78 -12.33 1.19
C SER A 27 1.80 -11.20 1.31
N PHE A 28 2.32 -11.03 2.51
CA PHE A 28 3.45 -10.15 2.79
C PHE A 28 4.30 -10.74 3.92
N ASP A 29 5.61 -10.51 3.85
CA ASP A 29 6.52 -10.83 4.94
C ASP A 29 6.46 -9.74 6.00
N PHE A 30 6.33 -10.14 7.26
CA PHE A 30 6.36 -9.24 8.40
C PHE A 30 7.46 -9.64 9.38
N THR A 31 8.12 -8.66 9.97
CA THR A 31 9.13 -8.88 10.99
C THR A 31 8.99 -7.83 12.09
N SER A 32 9.05 -8.25 13.34
CA SER A 32 8.97 -7.37 14.52
C SER A 32 10.10 -7.71 15.49
N GLY A 33 10.72 -6.69 16.10
CA GLY A 33 11.76 -6.89 17.11
C GLY A 33 13.02 -7.61 16.62
N ALA A 34 13.34 -7.52 15.32
CA ALA A 34 14.52 -8.16 14.76
C ALA A 34 15.81 -7.51 15.23
N THR A 35 16.68 -8.33 15.79
CA THR A 35 18.04 -8.00 16.21
C THR A 35 19.00 -9.10 15.77
N PHE A 36 20.28 -8.89 16.00
CA PHE A 36 21.27 -9.95 15.83
C PHE A 36 21.11 -10.99 16.95
N SER A 37 21.32 -12.25 16.58
CA SER A 37 21.59 -13.33 17.54
C SER A 37 22.95 -13.12 18.20
N GLU A 38 23.22 -13.89 19.27
CA GLU A 38 24.51 -13.87 19.95
C GLU A 38 25.68 -14.06 18.96
N LEU A 39 26.79 -13.34 19.19
CA LEU A 39 27.97 -13.32 18.30
C LEU A 39 27.69 -12.84 16.86
N HIS A 40 26.51 -12.25 16.60
CA HIS A 40 26.07 -11.77 15.28
C HIS A 40 26.09 -12.85 14.19
N ILE A 41 25.94 -14.12 14.55
CA ILE A 41 25.95 -15.26 13.61
C ILE A 41 24.61 -15.44 12.86
N GLY A 42 23.63 -14.56 13.10
CA GLY A 42 22.33 -14.61 12.44
C GLY A 42 21.36 -13.55 12.97
N ARG A 43 20.10 -13.63 12.52
CA ARG A 43 18.97 -12.88 13.08
C ARG A 43 18.25 -13.73 14.13
N ASN A 44 17.77 -13.07 15.18
CA ASN A 44 17.00 -13.71 16.25
C ASN A 44 15.59 -14.14 15.81
N VAL A 45 14.97 -13.41 14.88
CA VAL A 45 13.67 -13.70 14.28
C VAL A 45 13.77 -13.82 12.77
N ARG A 46 12.98 -14.73 12.22
CA ARG A 46 12.74 -14.86 10.79
C ARG A 46 11.49 -14.04 10.42
N PRO A 47 11.42 -13.52 9.19
CA PRO A 47 10.17 -12.97 8.68
C PRO A 47 9.06 -14.02 8.71
N GLU A 48 7.88 -13.59 9.13
CA GLU A 48 6.64 -14.36 9.11
C GLU A 48 5.86 -13.99 7.85
N GLU A 49 5.50 -14.98 7.02
CA GLU A 49 4.59 -14.73 5.90
C GLU A 49 3.16 -14.62 6.44
N VAL A 50 2.56 -13.45 6.29
CA VAL A 50 1.15 -13.21 6.59
C VAL A 50 0.36 -13.34 5.31
N ARG A 51 -0.55 -14.33 5.25
CA ARG A 51 -1.41 -14.57 4.09
C ARG A 51 -2.85 -14.18 4.37
N VAL A 52 -3.45 -13.45 3.45
CA VAL A 52 -4.85 -13.01 3.48
C VAL A 52 -5.59 -13.63 2.30
N ILE A 53 -6.69 -14.31 2.60
CA ILE A 53 -7.58 -14.91 1.58
C ILE A 53 -8.55 -13.83 1.06
N SER A 54 -8.80 -13.84 -0.26
CA SER A 54 -9.76 -12.97 -0.91
C SER A 54 -10.78 -13.79 -1.68
N GLU A 55 -12.06 -13.61 -1.38
CA GLU A 55 -13.16 -14.29 -2.07
C GLU A 55 -13.43 -13.70 -3.46
N LEU A 56 -13.14 -12.41 -3.63
CA LEU A 56 -13.28 -11.68 -4.88
C LEU A 56 -11.93 -11.06 -5.32
N PRO A 57 -11.69 -10.90 -6.63
CA PRO A 57 -10.55 -10.16 -7.14
C PRO A 57 -10.55 -8.70 -6.66
N GLN A 58 -9.38 -8.09 -6.53
CA GLN A 58 -9.21 -6.74 -6.00
C GLN A 58 -9.98 -5.66 -6.79
N GLU A 59 -10.09 -5.80 -8.11
CA GLU A 59 -10.84 -4.92 -8.99
C GLU A 59 -12.36 -5.09 -8.85
N ALA A 60 -12.83 -6.30 -8.53
CA ALA A 60 -14.23 -6.54 -8.24
C ALA A 60 -14.61 -5.85 -6.91
N LEU A 61 -13.74 -5.93 -5.90
CA LEU A 61 -13.90 -5.20 -4.63
C LEU A 61 -13.88 -3.67 -4.84
N MET A 62 -13.06 -3.17 -5.76
CA MET A 62 -13.04 -1.74 -6.12
C MET A 62 -14.40 -1.28 -6.69
N VAL A 63 -14.98 -2.05 -7.62
CA VAL A 63 -16.28 -1.72 -8.23
C VAL A 63 -17.42 -1.87 -7.20
N GLU A 64 -17.36 -2.88 -6.34
CA GLU A 64 -18.33 -3.07 -5.25
C GLU A 64 -18.35 -1.88 -4.30
N GLU A 65 -17.18 -1.41 -3.87
CA GLU A 65 -17.06 -0.25 -2.99
C GLU A 65 -17.59 1.03 -3.66
N PHE A 66 -17.28 1.23 -4.94
CA PHE A 66 -17.85 2.35 -5.71
C PHE A 66 -19.38 2.28 -5.77
N ALA A 67 -19.95 1.12 -6.09
CA ALA A 67 -21.40 0.92 -6.12
C ALA A 67 -22.05 1.16 -4.75
N ARG A 68 -21.39 0.74 -3.66
CA ARG A 68 -21.83 0.98 -2.28
C ARG A 68 -21.91 2.49 -1.97
N LEU A 69 -20.90 3.26 -2.38
CA LEU A 69 -20.87 4.71 -2.20
C LEU A 69 -21.98 5.42 -2.98
N VAL A 70 -22.16 5.05 -4.26
CA VAL A 70 -23.24 5.59 -5.11
C VAL A 70 -24.61 5.30 -4.50
N LYS A 71 -24.85 4.06 -4.04
CA LYS A 71 -26.07 3.68 -3.33
C LYS A 71 -26.28 4.51 -2.06
N GLY A 72 -25.21 4.78 -1.31
CA GLY A 72 -25.17 5.68 -0.16
C GLY A 72 -25.76 7.06 -0.46
N ILE A 73 -25.27 7.67 -1.53
CA ILE A 73 -25.71 8.99 -2.00
C ILE A 73 -27.17 8.93 -2.45
N MET A 74 -27.49 8.00 -3.35
CA MET A 74 -28.80 7.94 -4.01
C MET A 74 -29.95 7.56 -3.07
N LYS A 75 -29.72 6.63 -2.12
CA LYS A 75 -30.79 6.09 -1.27
C LYS A 75 -30.84 6.71 0.12
N PHE A 76 -29.70 7.19 0.63
CA PHE A 76 -29.57 7.64 2.01
C PHE A 76 -29.11 9.09 2.14
N GLY A 77 -28.90 9.80 1.02
CA GLY A 77 -28.51 11.21 1.03
C GLY A 77 -27.12 11.46 1.61
N HIS A 78 -26.24 10.45 1.59
CA HIS A 78 -24.86 10.61 2.05
C HIS A 78 -24.12 11.65 1.18
N ARG A 79 -23.15 12.33 1.78
CA ARG A 79 -22.19 13.12 1.03
C ARG A 79 -21.16 12.21 0.35
N PRO A 80 -20.57 12.62 -0.78
CA PRO A 80 -19.44 11.90 -1.36
C PRO A 80 -18.31 11.72 -0.35
N ASP A 81 -17.71 10.54 -0.33
CA ASP A 81 -16.56 10.23 0.54
C ASP A 81 -15.32 11.00 0.06
N SER A 82 -14.72 11.79 0.97
CA SER A 82 -13.56 12.63 0.67
C SER A 82 -12.26 11.86 0.52
N LYS A 83 -12.19 10.62 1.02
CA LYS A 83 -10.98 9.79 0.97
C LYS A 83 -10.45 9.66 -0.45
N TRP A 84 -11.32 9.32 -1.40
CA TRP A 84 -10.94 9.06 -2.80
C TRP A 84 -10.35 10.28 -3.51
N PRO A 85 -11.01 11.46 -3.54
CA PRO A 85 -10.40 12.65 -4.15
C PRO A 85 -9.13 13.11 -3.41
N GLU A 86 -9.03 12.93 -2.10
CA GLU A 86 -7.85 13.31 -1.33
C GLU A 86 -6.63 12.46 -1.71
N ILE A 87 -6.73 11.12 -1.67
CA ILE A 87 -5.61 10.24 -2.02
C ILE A 87 -5.18 10.42 -3.48
N SER A 88 -6.14 10.62 -4.40
CA SER A 88 -5.85 10.89 -5.82
C SER A 88 -5.10 12.20 -6.00
N ARG A 89 -5.53 13.28 -5.32
CA ARG A 89 -4.85 14.58 -5.40
C ARG A 89 -3.45 14.52 -4.80
N ASN A 90 -3.29 13.90 -3.63
CA ASN A 90 -1.98 13.75 -2.99
C ASN A 90 -1.00 12.99 -3.90
N THR A 91 -1.46 11.90 -4.52
CA THR A 91 -0.67 11.13 -5.48
C THR A 91 -0.26 11.99 -6.68
N GLN A 92 -1.19 12.74 -7.26
CA GLN A 92 -0.91 13.60 -8.42
C GLN A 92 0.11 14.70 -8.09
N VAL A 93 0.00 15.34 -6.93
CA VAL A 93 0.95 16.37 -6.49
C VAL A 93 2.38 15.83 -6.42
N ILE A 94 2.56 14.61 -5.91
CA ILE A 94 3.87 13.95 -5.88
C ILE A 94 4.36 13.62 -7.29
N LEU A 95 3.50 13.11 -8.17
CA LEU A 95 3.86 12.84 -9.57
C LEU A 95 4.33 14.11 -10.30
N ASP A 96 3.61 15.22 -10.12
CA ASP A 96 3.95 16.52 -10.70
C ASP A 96 5.30 17.03 -10.17
N ALA A 97 5.57 16.85 -8.88
CA ALA A 97 6.83 17.23 -8.25
C ALA A 97 8.00 16.37 -8.75
N VAL A 98 7.81 15.06 -8.93
CA VAL A 98 8.81 14.16 -9.51
C VAL A 98 9.12 14.57 -10.95
N LYS A 99 8.09 14.83 -11.76
CA LYS A 99 8.27 15.30 -13.13
C LYS A 99 9.07 16.61 -13.15
N LYS A 100 8.68 17.58 -12.32
CA LYS A 100 9.37 18.87 -12.20
C LYS A 100 10.82 18.71 -11.75
N SER A 101 11.10 17.78 -10.83
CA SER A 101 12.47 17.48 -10.39
C SER A 101 13.32 17.01 -11.58
N ILE A 102 12.81 16.10 -12.41
CA ILE A 102 13.48 15.63 -13.63
C ILE A 102 13.75 16.80 -14.58
N ASP A 103 12.75 17.64 -14.85
CA ASP A 103 12.88 18.80 -15.73
C ASP A 103 13.94 19.81 -15.22
N LEU A 104 14.19 19.86 -13.90
CA LEU A 104 15.18 20.72 -13.25
C LEU A 104 16.57 20.07 -13.07
N GLY A 105 16.80 18.89 -13.64
CA GLY A 105 18.05 18.14 -13.49
C GLY A 105 18.16 17.41 -12.16
N CYS A 106 17.07 16.76 -11.74
CA CYS A 106 16.94 15.98 -10.50
C CYS A 106 17.14 16.79 -9.21
N LYS A 107 16.64 18.04 -9.19
CA LYS A 107 16.72 18.91 -8.00
C LYS A 107 15.52 18.73 -7.08
N PRO A 108 15.68 18.85 -5.74
CA PRO A 108 14.57 18.82 -4.81
C PRO A 108 13.48 19.87 -5.15
N VAL A 109 12.23 19.44 -5.13
CA VAL A 109 11.05 20.31 -5.33
C VAL A 109 10.31 20.41 -4.00
N LYS A 110 10.01 21.63 -3.57
CA LYS A 110 9.17 21.88 -2.40
C LYS A 110 7.71 21.59 -2.77
N LEU A 111 7.07 20.74 -1.97
CA LEU A 111 5.64 20.41 -2.02
C LEU A 111 4.81 21.47 -1.29
#